data_AF-A0A2A9DSF3-F1
#
_entry.id   AF-A0A2A9DSF3-F1
#
_cell.length_a   1.000
_cell.length_b   1.000
_cell.length_c   1.000
_cell.angle_alpha   90.00
_cell.angle_beta   90.00
_cell.angle_gamma   90.00
#
_symmetry.space_group_name_H-M   'P 1'
#
loop_
_entity.id
_entity.type
_entity.pdbx_description
1 polymer ?
#
loop_
_entity_poly.entity_id
_entity_poly.type
_entity_poly.pdbx_seq_one_letter_code
_entity_poly.pdbx_strand_id
1 'polypeptide(L)'
;MADWLAAVLTAFAIGAVLDLGNFVVWVGDIGVRGAIGTMGATPLTTWWAVLVGWVPALVWVKSGRDQETGLKPSRHPARMRRSTGAVSLTAVVALISLPFAAEAGHSATQEQLREKEAATQAQADPEGAAAPDPSAAGEPVPTVAPSEGCLAADACTSANTTILAPAPDAATGHRGQSLSLVNVSEEPCVVEGYPDIAYGDQNEHLLDATVEHGGSFMAEDPGASPITLEPSESASAVIGWDANSVHGQLAARSLWIAVLPGEERLSWEISLDIISGATVRVTAWQAAVLPGS
;
A
#
# COMPACT_ATOMS: atom_id res chain seq x y z
N MET A 1 -50.18 -17.03 37.21
CA MET A 1 -50.45 -16.72 35.79
C MET A 1 -49.95 -15.32 35.40
N ALA A 2 -50.24 -14.27 36.18
CA ALA A 2 -49.80 -12.90 35.85
C ALA A 2 -48.27 -12.73 35.72
N ASP A 3 -47.48 -13.37 36.59
CA ASP A 3 -46.01 -13.19 36.59
C ASP A 3 -45.32 -13.86 35.39
N TRP A 4 -45.87 -14.97 34.89
CA TRP A 4 -45.36 -15.63 33.67
C TRP A 4 -45.63 -14.79 32.43
N LEU A 5 -46.83 -14.21 32.34
CA LEU A 5 -47.20 -13.30 31.25
C LEU A 5 -46.29 -12.06 31.24
N ALA A 6 -45.97 -11.51 32.41
CA ALA A 6 -45.07 -10.36 32.54
C ALA A 6 -43.65 -10.69 32.06
N ALA A 7 -43.12 -11.88 32.38
CA ALA A 7 -41.81 -12.31 31.90
C ALA A 7 -41.77 -12.47 30.37
N VAL A 8 -42.81 -13.06 29.79
CA VAL A 8 -42.94 -13.22 28.33
C VAL A 8 -43.05 -11.86 27.64
N LEU A 9 -43.86 -10.94 28.16
CA LEU A 9 -44.00 -9.59 27.61
C LEU A 9 -42.71 -8.77 27.72
N THR A 10 -41.95 -8.96 28.80
CA THR A 10 -40.66 -8.28 28.98
C THR A 10 -39.63 -8.79 27.99
N ALA A 11 -39.53 -10.11 27.79
CA ALA A 11 -38.64 -10.69 26.78
C ALA A 11 -39.02 -10.25 25.36
N PHE A 12 -40.31 -10.17 25.06
CA PHE A 12 -40.81 -9.67 23.78
C PHE A 12 -40.46 -8.18 23.57
N ALA A 13 -40.63 -7.34 24.59
CA ALA A 13 -40.30 -5.93 24.52
C ALA A 13 -38.79 -5.70 24.33
N ILE A 14 -37.94 -6.49 24.98
CA ILE A 14 -36.48 -6.44 24.79
C ILE A 14 -36.11 -6.85 23.36
N GLY A 15 -36.70 -7.93 22.84
CA GLY A 15 -36.49 -8.36 21.45
C GLY A 15 -36.91 -7.30 20.44
N ALA A 16 -38.08 -6.68 20.64
CA ALA A 16 -38.59 -5.64 19.76
C ALA A 16 -37.71 -4.38 19.74
N VAL A 17 -37.12 -3.99 20.89
CA VAL A 17 -36.21 -2.83 20.96
C VAL A 17 -34.88 -3.12 20.25
N LEU A 18 -34.34 -4.33 20.40
CA LEU A 18 -33.10 -4.74 19.73
C LEU A 18 -33.28 -4.86 18.21
N ASP A 19 -34.41 -5.42 17.76
CA ASP A 19 -34.73 -5.52 16.33
C ASP A 19 -34.98 -4.12 15.72
N LEU A 20 -35.59 -3.19 16.46
CA LEU A 20 -35.77 -1.82 16.00
C LEU A 20 -34.42 -1.07 15.86
N GLY A 21 -33.48 -1.28 16.78
CA GLY A 21 -32.13 -0.71 16.71
C GLY A 21 -31.37 -1.20 15.47
N ASN A 22 -31.38 -2.51 15.23
CA ASN A 22 -30.76 -3.10 14.03
C ASN A 22 -31.42 -2.61 12.74
N PHE A 23 -32.74 -2.46 12.72
CA PHE A 23 -33.46 -1.94 11.56
C PHE A 23 -33.05 -0.49 11.22
N VAL A 24 -32.85 0.37 12.22
CA VAL A 24 -32.45 1.77 12.01
C VAL A 24 -31.04 1.88 11.43
N VAL A 25 -30.08 1.11 11.94
CA VAL A 25 -28.70 1.08 11.41
C VAL A 25 -28.70 0.56 9.97
N TRP A 26 -29.45 -0.51 9.72
CA TRP A 26 -29.49 -1.16 8.41
C TRP A 26 -30.21 -0.33 7.33
N VAL A 27 -31.25 0.44 7.70
CA VAL A 27 -31.89 1.44 6.82
C VAL A 27 -30.95 2.61 6.52
N GLY A 28 -30.06 2.96 7.46
CA GLY A 28 -29.02 3.97 7.27
C GLY A 28 -28.01 3.60 6.18
N ASP A 29 -27.59 2.33 6.14
CA ASP A 29 -26.57 1.86 5.20
C ASP A 29 -27.09 1.53 3.79
N ILE A 30 -28.31 0.97 3.66
CA ILE A 30 -28.80 0.40 2.38
C ILE A 30 -30.03 1.15 1.82
N GLY A 31 -30.63 2.04 2.62
CA GLY A 31 -31.84 2.79 2.25
C GLY A 31 -33.13 1.96 2.28
N VAL A 32 -34.26 2.66 2.43
CA VAL A 32 -35.60 2.08 2.70
C VAL A 32 -36.05 1.03 1.66
N ARG A 33 -35.58 1.12 0.41
CA ARG A 33 -35.94 0.15 -0.66
C ARG A 33 -35.17 -1.16 -0.59
N GLY A 34 -33.89 -1.14 -0.19
CA GLY A 34 -33.15 -2.37 0.12
C GLY A 34 -33.74 -3.06 1.35
N ALA A 35 -34.30 -2.27 2.26
CA ALA A 35 -34.81 -2.76 3.52
C ALA A 35 -36.02 -3.72 3.40
N ILE A 36 -36.86 -3.48 2.41
CA ILE A 36 -38.09 -4.25 2.19
C ILE A 36 -37.80 -5.56 1.42
N GLY A 37 -36.72 -5.61 0.64
CA GLY A 37 -36.38 -6.76 -0.23
C GLY A 37 -35.86 -8.01 0.50
N THR A 38 -35.39 -7.89 1.74
CA THR A 38 -34.77 -9.00 2.50
C THR A 38 -35.64 -9.55 3.63
N MET A 39 -36.87 -9.05 3.81
CA MET A 39 -37.82 -9.46 4.87
C MET A 39 -38.18 -10.97 4.88
N GLY A 40 -37.66 -11.77 3.95
CA GLY A 40 -37.76 -13.24 3.96
C GLY A 40 -36.67 -13.97 4.77
N ALA A 41 -35.59 -13.30 5.17
CA ALA A 41 -34.59 -13.87 6.08
C ALA A 41 -35.05 -13.62 7.52
N THR A 42 -35.70 -14.61 8.13
CA THR A 42 -36.07 -14.54 9.54
C THR A 42 -34.80 -14.28 10.36
N PRO A 43 -34.69 -13.14 11.07
CA PRO A 43 -33.48 -12.84 11.81
C PRO A 43 -33.33 -13.89 12.93
N LEU A 44 -32.11 -14.39 13.08
CA LEU A 44 -31.65 -15.33 14.12
C LEU A 44 -32.08 -14.94 15.56
N THR A 45 -32.56 -13.72 15.77
CA THR A 45 -33.06 -13.19 17.04
C THR A 45 -34.33 -13.87 17.54
N THR A 46 -35.24 -14.30 16.66
CA THR A 46 -36.48 -15.00 17.07
C THR A 46 -36.16 -16.36 17.71
N TRP A 47 -35.12 -17.04 17.22
CA TRP A 47 -34.64 -18.32 17.76
C TRP A 47 -34.06 -18.18 19.18
N TRP A 48 -33.30 -17.10 19.42
CA TRP A 48 -32.72 -16.83 20.75
C TRP A 48 -33.76 -16.38 21.78
N ALA A 49 -34.81 -15.66 21.38
CA ALA A 49 -35.91 -15.29 22.27
C ALA A 49 -36.65 -16.52 22.82
N VAL A 50 -36.82 -17.56 22.00
CA VAL A 50 -37.40 -18.85 22.44
C VAL A 50 -36.47 -19.58 23.42
N LEU A 51 -35.16 -19.64 23.11
CA LEU A 51 -34.18 -20.31 23.96
C LEU A 51 -34.02 -19.64 25.34
N VAL A 52 -33.93 -18.31 25.39
CA VAL A 52 -33.78 -17.56 26.65
C VAL A 52 -35.08 -17.56 27.46
N GLY A 53 -36.25 -17.66 26.81
CA GLY A 53 -37.54 -17.75 27.50
C GLY A 53 -37.82 -19.13 28.14
N TRP A 54 -37.35 -20.21 27.53
CA TRP A 54 -37.65 -21.57 27.98
C TRP A 54 -36.80 -22.04 29.17
N VAL A 55 -35.53 -21.63 29.24
CA VAL A 55 -34.62 -22.07 30.32
C VAL A 55 -35.09 -21.61 31.72
N PRO A 56 -35.50 -20.34 31.95
CA PRO A 56 -36.04 -19.90 33.24
C PRO A 56 -37.38 -20.57 33.58
N ALA A 57 -38.23 -20.82 32.57
CA ALA A 57 -39.53 -21.46 32.75
C ALA A 57 -39.38 -22.92 33.23
N LEU A 58 -38.41 -23.65 32.69
CA LEU A 58 -38.12 -25.04 33.09
C LEU A 58 -37.53 -25.12 34.52
N VAL A 59 -36.66 -24.17 34.89
CA VAL A 59 -36.12 -24.08 36.25
C VAL A 59 -37.23 -23.79 37.27
N TRP A 60 -38.19 -22.93 36.92
CA TRP A 60 -39.32 -22.60 37.80
C TRP A 60 -40.32 -23.76 37.98
N VAL A 61 -40.63 -24.49 36.90
CA VAL A 61 -41.52 -25.68 36.96
C VAL A 61 -40.89 -26.81 37.79
N LYS A 62 -39.57 -27.00 37.74
CA LYS A 62 -38.87 -27.99 38.55
C LYS A 62 -38.87 -27.62 40.04
N SER A 63 -38.68 -26.34 40.34
CA SER A 63 -38.67 -25.81 41.72
C SER A 63 -40.05 -25.84 42.39
N GLY A 64 -41.13 -25.69 41.61
CA GLY A 64 -42.50 -25.81 42.10
C GLY A 64 -42.95 -27.25 42.36
N ARG A 65 -42.40 -28.23 41.61
CA ARG A 65 -42.70 -29.66 41.80
C ARG A 65 -42.08 -30.25 43.05
N ASP A 66 -40.88 -29.80 43.44
CA ASP A 66 -40.24 -30.22 44.68
C ASP A 66 -40.96 -29.71 45.94
N GLN A 67 -41.88 -28.74 45.78
CA GLN A 67 -42.62 -28.15 46.90
C GLN A 67 -43.92 -28.90 47.25
N GLU A 68 -44.38 -29.84 46.41
CA GLU A 68 -45.62 -30.60 46.66
C GLU A 68 -45.43 -31.90 47.47
N THR A 69 -44.20 -32.25 47.87
CA THR A 69 -43.94 -33.44 48.69
C THR A 69 -43.23 -33.10 50.01
N GLY A 70 -43.92 -32.45 50.96
CA GLY A 70 -43.39 -32.35 52.32
C GLY A 70 -44.07 -31.34 53.24
N LEU A 71 -44.69 -31.85 54.31
CA LEU A 71 -45.49 -31.19 55.34
C LEU A 71 -44.92 -29.93 56.06
N LYS A 72 -45.89 -29.10 56.50
CA LYS A 72 -46.01 -28.14 57.64
C LYS A 72 -45.68 -26.64 57.41
N PRO A 73 -46.57 -25.71 57.83
CA PRO A 73 -46.32 -24.27 57.74
C PRO A 73 -45.65 -23.76 59.03
N SER A 74 -44.43 -23.24 58.92
CA SER A 74 -43.81 -22.38 59.94
C SER A 74 -43.78 -20.94 59.44
N ARG A 75 -44.37 -20.03 60.22
CA ARG A 75 -44.31 -18.58 60.02
C ARG A 75 -42.86 -18.09 60.10
N HIS A 76 -42.31 -17.62 58.99
CA HIS A 76 -41.19 -16.67 58.97
C HIS A 76 -41.50 -15.53 57.99
N PRO A 77 -41.43 -14.24 58.40
CA PRO A 77 -41.71 -13.14 57.51
C PRO A 77 -40.47 -12.77 56.67
N ALA A 78 -40.74 -12.59 55.37
CA ALA A 78 -40.16 -11.54 54.52
C ALA A 78 -38.63 -11.29 54.59
N ARG A 79 -37.82 -12.23 54.07
CA ARG A 79 -36.44 -11.91 53.66
C ARG A 79 -36.02 -12.61 52.38
N MET A 80 -36.90 -12.65 51.38
CA MET A 80 -36.58 -13.27 50.09
C MET A 80 -37.25 -12.57 48.90
N ARG A 81 -37.42 -11.24 49.00
CA ARG A 81 -37.99 -10.39 47.94
C ARG A 81 -37.07 -9.24 47.51
N ARG A 82 -35.80 -9.27 47.91
CA ARG A 82 -34.78 -8.25 47.58
C ARG A 82 -33.71 -8.73 46.58
N SER A 83 -33.57 -10.03 46.33
CA SER A 83 -32.54 -10.57 45.44
C SER A 83 -32.91 -10.53 43.95
N THR A 84 -34.20 -10.49 43.60
CA THR A 84 -34.65 -10.46 42.20
C THR A 84 -34.48 -9.09 41.52
N GLY A 85 -34.51 -7.98 42.27
CA GLY A 85 -34.31 -6.65 41.72
C GLY A 85 -32.87 -6.35 41.30
N ALA A 86 -31.89 -6.86 42.05
CA ALA A 86 -30.46 -6.60 41.80
C ALA A 86 -29.91 -7.38 40.59
N VAL A 87 -30.42 -8.59 40.34
CA VAL A 87 -30.05 -9.41 39.17
C VAL A 87 -30.67 -8.85 37.87
N SER A 88 -31.86 -8.24 37.96
CA SER A 88 -32.54 -7.67 36.79
C SER A 88 -31.87 -6.37 36.30
N LEU A 89 -31.43 -5.50 37.21
CA LEU A 89 -30.78 -4.23 36.83
C LEU A 89 -29.41 -4.45 36.17
N THR A 90 -28.62 -5.41 36.67
CA THR A 90 -27.32 -5.77 36.09
C THR A 90 -27.46 -6.40 34.72
N ALA A 91 -28.48 -7.24 34.50
CA ALA A 91 -28.77 -7.81 33.18
C ALA A 91 -29.18 -6.72 32.16
N VAL A 92 -30.00 -5.74 32.54
CA VAL A 92 -30.40 -4.63 31.66
C VAL A 92 -29.21 -3.71 31.33
N VAL A 93 -28.37 -3.38 32.33
CA VAL A 93 -27.16 -2.57 32.10
C VAL A 93 -26.16 -3.32 31.21
N ALA A 94 -25.98 -4.63 31.39
CA ALA A 94 -25.15 -5.45 30.51
C ALA A 94 -25.70 -5.50 29.07
N LEU A 95 -27.01 -5.69 28.90
CA LEU A 95 -27.66 -5.72 27.59
C LEU A 95 -27.57 -4.39 26.82
N ILE A 96 -27.53 -3.26 27.53
CA ILE A 96 -27.37 -1.93 26.91
C ILE A 96 -25.89 -1.63 26.65
N SER A 97 -24.98 -1.96 27.57
CA SER A 97 -23.55 -1.59 27.43
C SER A 97 -22.76 -2.44 26.43
N LEU A 98 -23.11 -3.72 26.26
CA LEU A 98 -22.46 -4.62 25.30
C LEU A 98 -22.54 -4.16 23.83
N PRO A 99 -23.69 -3.73 23.28
CA PRO A 99 -23.75 -3.23 21.91
C PRO A 99 -22.97 -1.93 21.72
N PHE A 100 -22.96 -1.00 22.69
CA PHE A 100 -22.14 0.21 22.58
C PHE A 100 -20.63 -0.08 22.59
N ALA A 101 -20.20 -1.07 23.39
CA ALA A 101 -18.81 -1.52 23.39
C ALA A 101 -18.44 -2.25 22.08
N ALA A 102 -19.36 -3.03 21.51
CA ALA A 102 -19.16 -3.69 20.22
C ALA A 102 -19.10 -2.69 19.06
N GLU A 103 -19.96 -1.67 19.05
CA GLU A 103 -19.97 -0.60 18.05
C GLU A 103 -18.69 0.24 18.10
N ALA A 104 -18.25 0.62 19.31
CA ALA A 104 -16.99 1.34 19.51
C ALA A 104 -15.76 0.50 19.12
N GLY A 105 -15.81 -0.81 19.36
CA GLY A 105 -14.76 -1.73 18.89
C GLY A 105 -14.75 -1.86 17.35
N HIS A 106 -15.92 -1.89 16.72
CA HIS A 106 -16.04 -2.00 15.27
C HIS A 106 -15.56 -0.73 14.56
N SER A 107 -15.94 0.46 15.05
CA SER A 107 -15.50 1.73 14.46
C SER A 107 -13.99 1.93 14.55
N ALA A 108 -13.38 1.61 15.70
CA ALA A 108 -11.93 1.67 15.87
C ALA A 108 -11.20 0.69 14.93
N THR A 109 -11.75 -0.51 14.74
CA THR A 109 -11.17 -1.51 13.81
C THR A 109 -11.29 -1.05 12.35
N GLN A 110 -12.44 -0.50 11.96
CA GLN A 110 -12.68 0.02 10.61
C GLN A 110 -11.77 1.22 10.30
N GLU A 111 -11.50 2.08 11.29
CA GLU A 111 -10.57 3.19 11.14
C GLU A 111 -9.14 2.71 10.91
N GLN A 112 -8.66 1.74 11.70
CA GLN A 112 -7.35 1.12 11.50
C GLN A 112 -7.21 0.45 10.12
N LEU A 113 -8.26 -0.22 9.64
CA LEU A 113 -8.26 -0.81 8.30
C LEU A 113 -8.18 0.26 7.20
N ARG A 114 -8.99 1.33 7.31
CA ARG A 114 -8.95 2.46 6.37
C ARG A 114 -7.59 3.15 6.34
N GLU A 115 -6.97 3.37 7.51
CA GLU A 115 -5.62 3.94 7.61
C GLU A 115 -4.58 3.03 6.94
N LYS A 116 -4.67 1.72 7.17
CA LYS A 116 -3.77 0.74 6.56
C LYS A 116 -3.95 0.65 5.04
N GLU A 117 -5.19 0.66 4.55
CA GLU A 117 -5.50 0.70 3.12
C GLU A 117 -5.00 2.00 2.48
N ALA A 118 -5.23 3.15 3.13
CA ALA A 118 -4.75 4.44 2.65
C ALA A 118 -3.21 4.49 2.61
N ALA A 119 -2.52 3.95 3.63
CA ALA A 119 -1.07 3.83 3.63
C ALA A 119 -0.56 2.92 2.50
N THR A 120 -1.23 1.78 2.29
CA THR A 120 -0.90 0.85 1.20
C THR A 120 -1.10 1.51 -0.17
N GLN A 121 -2.18 2.27 -0.34
CA GLN A 121 -2.51 2.96 -1.58
C GLN A 121 -1.58 4.16 -1.83
N ALA A 122 -1.14 4.86 -0.78
CA ALA A 122 -0.17 5.94 -0.88
C ALA A 122 1.22 5.45 -1.32
N GLN A 123 1.54 4.19 -1.05
CA GLN A 123 2.78 3.53 -1.45
C GLN A 123 2.66 2.76 -2.78
N ALA A 124 1.47 2.74 -3.38
CA ALA A 124 1.27 2.05 -4.64
C ALA A 124 1.96 2.82 -5.78
N ASP A 125 2.75 2.09 -6.56
CA ASP A 125 3.37 2.64 -7.76
C ASP A 125 2.30 2.93 -8.84
N PRO A 126 2.27 4.12 -9.45
CA PRO A 126 1.24 4.50 -10.40
C PRO A 126 1.25 3.67 -11.69
N GLU A 127 2.39 3.07 -12.03
CA GLU A 127 2.55 2.21 -13.21
C GLU A 127 2.35 0.72 -12.86
N GLY A 128 2.11 0.42 -11.58
CA GLY A 128 1.84 -0.93 -11.08
C GLY A 128 3.09 -1.72 -10.72
N ALA A 129 4.27 -1.09 -10.60
CA ALA A 129 5.44 -1.76 -10.04
C ALA A 129 5.16 -2.34 -8.64
N ALA A 130 5.99 -3.28 -8.20
CA ALA A 130 5.85 -3.82 -6.85
C ALA A 130 5.95 -2.68 -5.82
N ALA A 131 5.09 -2.72 -4.81
CA ALA A 131 5.13 -1.72 -3.74
C ALA A 131 6.49 -1.76 -3.01
N PRO A 132 7.00 -0.60 -2.54
CA PRO A 132 8.20 -0.56 -1.71
C PRO A 132 8.06 -1.46 -0.48
N ASP A 133 9.08 -2.27 -0.19
CA ASP A 133 9.21 -3.09 0.99
C ASP A 133 10.43 -2.63 1.81
N PRO A 134 10.23 -1.86 2.90
CA PRO A 134 11.32 -1.39 3.76
C PRO A 134 12.13 -2.51 4.44
N SER A 135 11.63 -3.74 4.42
CA SER A 135 12.30 -4.91 4.99
C SER A 135 13.00 -5.79 3.94
N ALA A 136 12.88 -5.44 2.65
CA ALA A 136 13.58 -6.13 1.59
C ALA A 136 15.09 -5.99 1.78
N ALA A 137 15.82 -7.08 1.57
CA ALA A 137 17.27 -7.05 1.52
C ALA A 137 17.72 -6.76 0.09
N GLY A 138 18.70 -5.87 -0.07
CA GLY A 138 19.31 -5.56 -1.34
C GLY A 138 20.64 -4.83 -1.17
N GLU A 139 21.43 -4.78 -2.24
CA GLU A 139 22.66 -4.00 -2.26
C GLU A 139 22.30 -2.53 -2.57
N PRO A 140 22.89 -1.54 -1.89
CA PRO A 140 22.68 -0.15 -2.27
C PRO A 140 23.26 0.11 -3.67
N VAL A 141 22.69 1.08 -4.39
CA VAL A 141 23.23 1.50 -5.69
C VAL A 141 24.66 2.04 -5.49
N PRO A 142 25.68 1.50 -6.20
CA PRO A 142 27.03 2.02 -6.08
C PRO A 142 27.10 3.47 -6.60
N THR A 143 27.71 4.36 -5.82
CA THR A 143 27.90 5.76 -6.22
C THR A 143 29.06 5.95 -7.20
N VAL A 144 29.95 4.97 -7.34
CA VAL A 144 31.12 5.00 -8.22
C VAL A 144 31.34 3.61 -8.82
N ALA A 145 31.49 3.52 -10.14
CA ALA A 145 31.96 2.29 -10.80
C ALA A 145 33.47 2.11 -10.66
N PRO A 146 33.99 0.87 -10.76
CA PRO A 146 35.43 0.66 -10.96
C PRO A 146 35.93 1.46 -12.16
N SER A 147 37.03 2.18 -11.96
CA SER A 147 37.69 2.93 -13.04
C SER A 147 38.31 1.98 -14.07
N GLU A 148 38.15 2.27 -15.35
CA GLU A 148 38.73 1.50 -16.46
C GLU A 148 40.19 1.93 -16.80
N GLY A 149 40.74 2.91 -16.07
CA GLY A 149 42.11 3.40 -16.29
C GLY A 149 42.35 4.76 -15.65
N CYS A 150 43.57 5.29 -15.77
CA CYS A 150 43.83 6.65 -15.32
C CYS A 150 43.14 7.66 -16.26
N LEU A 151 42.28 8.52 -15.69
CA LEU A 151 41.72 9.65 -16.42
C LEU A 151 42.85 10.60 -16.86
N ALA A 152 42.74 11.09 -18.09
CA ALA A 152 43.64 12.13 -18.61
C ALA A 152 43.44 13.43 -17.81
N ALA A 153 44.49 14.26 -17.73
CA ALA A 153 44.44 15.49 -16.94
C ALA A 153 43.46 16.54 -17.50
N ASP A 154 43.17 16.47 -18.79
CA ASP A 154 42.22 17.28 -19.53
C ASP A 154 40.84 16.63 -19.67
N ALA A 155 40.59 15.51 -18.98
CA ALA A 155 39.31 14.81 -19.06
C ALA A 155 38.15 15.68 -18.54
N CYS A 156 37.00 15.58 -19.21
CA CYS A 156 35.76 16.06 -18.66
C CYS A 156 35.42 15.22 -17.41
N THR A 157 35.05 15.90 -16.33
CA THR A 157 34.68 15.31 -15.05
C THR A 157 33.43 15.98 -14.50
N SER A 158 32.83 15.42 -13.45
CA SER A 158 31.71 16.04 -12.75
C SER A 158 32.03 17.43 -12.17
N ALA A 159 33.30 17.80 -12.04
CA ALA A 159 33.72 19.12 -11.55
C ALA A 159 33.62 20.25 -12.61
N ASN A 160 33.78 19.92 -13.89
CA ASN A 160 33.76 20.88 -15.00
C ASN A 160 32.58 20.70 -15.96
N THR A 161 31.76 19.66 -15.75
CA THR A 161 30.57 19.38 -16.56
C THR A 161 29.31 19.21 -15.74
N THR A 162 28.16 19.30 -16.39
CA THR A 162 26.87 18.87 -15.84
C THR A 162 26.18 17.93 -16.81
N ILE A 163 25.45 16.95 -16.27
CA ILE A 163 24.64 16.01 -17.06
C ILE A 163 23.18 16.42 -16.95
N LEU A 164 22.49 16.44 -18.09
CA LEU A 164 21.06 16.60 -18.20
C LEU A 164 20.47 15.27 -18.71
N ALA A 165 19.51 14.74 -17.95
CA ALA A 165 18.73 13.56 -18.32
C ALA A 165 17.23 13.96 -18.39
N PRO A 166 16.73 14.50 -19.52
CA PRO A 166 15.30 14.80 -19.71
C PRO A 166 14.41 13.56 -19.55
N ALA A 167 13.09 13.66 -19.66
CA ALA A 167 12.24 12.46 -19.67
C ALA A 167 12.50 11.59 -20.94
N PRO A 168 12.31 10.27 -20.86
CA PRO A 168 12.56 9.38 -21.99
C PRO A 168 11.50 9.52 -23.09
N ASP A 169 11.93 9.28 -24.32
CA ASP A 169 11.07 9.18 -25.50
C ASP A 169 10.73 7.71 -25.79
N ALA A 170 9.63 7.48 -26.52
CA ALA A 170 9.11 6.16 -26.82
C ALA A 170 8.73 6.02 -28.29
N ALA A 171 9.24 4.97 -28.95
CA ALA A 171 8.90 4.65 -30.32
C ALA A 171 8.73 3.14 -30.50
N THR A 172 7.57 2.72 -31.02
CA THR A 172 7.32 1.33 -31.49
C THR A 172 7.69 0.21 -30.51
N GLY A 173 7.51 0.42 -29.20
CA GLY A 173 7.84 -0.58 -28.16
C GLY A 173 9.27 -0.47 -27.61
N HIS A 174 10.06 0.45 -28.15
CA HIS A 174 11.38 0.82 -27.65
C HIS A 174 11.29 2.14 -26.87
N ARG A 175 12.27 2.35 -26.00
CA ARG A 175 12.42 3.54 -25.17
C ARG A 175 13.84 4.07 -25.30
N GLY A 176 13.98 5.40 -25.28
CA GLY A 176 15.25 6.08 -25.41
C GLY A 176 15.32 7.23 -24.42
N GLN A 177 16.37 7.27 -23.63
CA GLN A 177 16.70 8.35 -22.73
C GLN A 177 17.94 9.06 -23.28
N SER A 178 17.73 10.24 -23.87
CA SER A 178 18.84 11.10 -24.29
C SER A 178 19.51 11.72 -23.07
N LEU A 179 20.83 11.74 -23.08
CA LEU A 179 21.68 12.41 -22.11
C LEU A 179 22.39 13.57 -22.81
N SER A 180 22.57 14.68 -22.10
CA SER A 180 23.38 15.81 -22.55
C SER A 180 24.43 16.14 -21.50
N LEU A 181 25.69 16.10 -21.88
CA LEU A 181 26.83 16.51 -21.09
C LEU A 181 27.22 17.92 -21.54
N VAL A 182 27.20 18.90 -20.63
CA VAL A 182 27.53 20.30 -20.95
C VAL A 182 28.80 20.69 -20.20
N ASN A 183 29.78 21.26 -20.90
CA ASN A 183 30.93 21.88 -20.25
C ASN A 183 30.49 23.22 -19.62
N VAL A 184 30.51 23.28 -18.29
CA VAL A 184 30.10 24.47 -17.50
C VAL A 184 31.29 25.27 -16.99
N SER A 185 32.51 24.86 -17.33
CA SER A 185 33.74 25.55 -16.96
C SER A 185 34.17 26.59 -18.02
N GLU A 186 35.19 27.37 -17.69
CA GLU A 186 35.81 28.34 -18.61
C GLU A 186 36.95 27.74 -19.45
N GLU A 187 37.28 26.46 -19.23
CA GLU A 187 38.37 25.75 -19.91
C GLU A 187 37.81 24.59 -20.75
N PRO A 188 38.46 24.24 -21.89
CA PRO A 188 38.07 23.06 -22.65
C PRO A 188 38.37 21.77 -21.89
N CYS A 189 37.55 20.74 -22.10
CA CYS A 189 37.79 19.40 -21.58
C CYS A 189 37.56 18.33 -22.67
N VAL A 190 38.11 17.14 -22.48
CA VAL A 190 37.98 16.00 -23.41
C VAL A 190 37.13 14.90 -22.79
N VAL A 191 36.07 14.49 -23.48
CA VAL A 191 35.29 13.31 -23.12
C VAL A 191 35.50 12.20 -24.15
N GLU A 192 35.73 10.97 -23.69
CA GLU A 192 35.91 9.79 -24.54
C GLU A 192 35.29 8.57 -23.87
N GLY A 193 34.44 7.84 -24.59
CA GLY A 193 33.86 6.59 -24.09
C GLY A 193 32.36 6.67 -23.87
N TYR A 194 31.87 5.86 -22.92
CA TYR A 194 30.46 5.67 -22.61
C TYR A 194 30.16 6.25 -21.22
N PRO A 195 28.98 6.88 -21.01
CA PRO A 195 28.54 7.20 -19.66
C PRO A 195 28.38 5.94 -18.83
N ASP A 196 28.83 6.02 -17.58
CA ASP A 196 28.64 4.95 -16.62
C ASP A 196 27.25 5.10 -15.97
N ILE A 197 26.45 4.04 -16.00
CA ILE A 197 25.07 4.06 -15.54
C ILE A 197 24.75 2.94 -14.55
N ALA A 198 23.83 3.22 -13.63
CA ALA A 198 23.22 2.23 -12.77
C ALA A 198 21.77 2.62 -12.45
N TYR A 199 20.99 1.66 -11.96
CA TYR A 199 19.58 1.86 -11.64
C TYR A 199 19.31 1.44 -10.20
N GLY A 200 18.51 2.24 -9.50
CA GLY A 200 17.92 1.85 -8.23
C GLY A 200 16.46 1.45 -8.40
N ASP A 201 16.03 0.42 -7.68
CA ASP A 201 14.63 0.02 -7.59
C ASP A 201 13.85 0.93 -6.61
N GLN A 202 12.57 0.65 -6.43
CA GLN A 202 11.69 1.36 -5.49
C GLN A 202 12.08 1.23 -4.01
N ASN A 203 13.06 0.38 -3.68
CA ASN A 203 13.61 0.18 -2.34
C ASN A 203 15.00 0.83 -2.20
N GLU A 204 15.43 1.62 -3.20
CA GLU A 204 16.76 2.23 -3.29
C GLU A 204 17.91 1.21 -3.40
N HIS A 205 17.59 -0.01 -3.85
CA HIS A 205 18.57 -1.07 -4.08
C HIS A 205 18.98 -1.13 -5.54
N LEU A 206 20.22 -1.58 -5.81
CA LEU A 206 20.73 -1.83 -7.14
C LEU A 206 19.80 -2.79 -7.89
N LEU A 207 19.22 -2.29 -8.98
CA LEU A 207 18.43 -3.10 -9.89
C LEU A 207 19.37 -3.90 -10.79
N ASP A 208 19.14 -5.21 -10.87
CA ASP A 208 19.89 -6.11 -11.75
C ASP A 208 19.47 -5.89 -13.22
N ALA A 209 19.99 -4.83 -13.84
CA ALA A 209 19.87 -4.56 -15.26
C ALA A 209 21.23 -4.72 -15.94
N THR A 210 21.25 -5.42 -17.08
CA THR A 210 22.48 -5.59 -17.86
C THR A 210 22.71 -4.35 -18.71
N VAL A 211 23.82 -3.65 -18.46
CA VAL A 211 24.25 -2.51 -19.25
C VAL A 211 25.22 -2.98 -20.33
N GLU A 212 24.89 -2.73 -21.59
CA GLU A 212 25.73 -3.01 -22.76
C GLU A 212 26.12 -1.71 -23.46
N HIS A 213 27.38 -1.61 -23.89
CA HIS A 213 27.81 -0.55 -24.80
C HIS A 213 27.40 -0.88 -26.24
N GLY A 214 26.81 0.08 -26.95
CA GLY A 214 26.41 -0.10 -28.34
C GLY A 214 25.12 0.62 -28.72
N GLY A 215 24.75 0.46 -29.99
CA GLY A 215 23.53 1.05 -30.54
C GLY A 215 22.27 0.31 -30.07
N SER A 216 21.15 0.99 -30.12
CA SER A 216 19.81 0.46 -29.84
C SER A 216 18.86 0.75 -31.00
N PHE A 217 17.59 0.37 -30.88
CA PHE A 217 16.57 0.83 -31.82
C PHE A 217 16.44 2.36 -31.85
N MET A 218 16.70 3.03 -30.72
CA MET A 218 16.49 4.47 -30.57
C MET A 218 17.67 5.31 -31.08
N ALA A 219 18.87 4.75 -31.14
CA ALA A 219 20.07 5.47 -31.53
C ALA A 219 21.17 4.52 -32.04
N GLU A 220 21.85 4.94 -33.08
CA GLU A 220 23.09 4.30 -33.53
C GLU A 220 24.25 4.70 -32.60
N ASP A 221 25.16 3.78 -32.32
CA ASP A 221 26.37 4.08 -31.57
C ASP A 221 27.52 4.39 -32.53
N PRO A 222 28.08 5.63 -32.52
CA PRO A 222 29.25 5.96 -33.32
C PRO A 222 30.53 5.29 -32.82
N GLY A 223 30.51 4.74 -31.60
CA GLY A 223 31.66 4.19 -30.91
C GLY A 223 32.47 5.26 -30.17
N ALA A 224 33.28 4.81 -29.20
CA ALA A 224 34.13 5.70 -28.41
C ALA A 224 35.13 6.46 -29.28
N SER A 225 35.11 7.78 -29.17
CA SER A 225 36.11 8.67 -29.77
C SER A 225 36.27 9.93 -28.90
N PRO A 226 37.47 10.53 -28.85
CA PRO A 226 37.70 11.71 -28.04
C PRO A 226 37.01 12.94 -28.64
N ILE A 227 36.29 13.68 -27.80
CA ILE A 227 35.56 14.90 -28.13
C ILE A 227 36.05 16.01 -27.21
N THR A 228 36.62 17.07 -27.79
CA THR A 228 36.90 18.30 -27.06
C THR A 228 35.61 19.12 -26.96
N LEU A 229 35.19 19.44 -25.74
CA LEU A 229 34.09 20.36 -25.46
C LEU A 229 34.67 21.71 -25.05
N GLU A 230 34.48 22.72 -25.90
CA GLU A 230 34.73 24.11 -25.52
C GLU A 230 33.75 24.57 -24.42
N PRO A 231 34.03 25.68 -23.72
CA PRO A 231 33.08 26.25 -22.76
C PRO A 231 31.67 26.39 -23.35
N SER A 232 30.67 25.87 -22.64
CA SER A 232 29.25 25.81 -23.06
C SER A 232 28.91 24.87 -24.23
N GLU A 233 29.87 24.13 -24.78
CA GLU A 233 29.57 23.06 -25.72
C GLU A 233 29.02 21.82 -25.01
N SER A 234 28.40 20.94 -25.81
CA SER A 234 27.79 19.72 -25.29
C SER A 234 28.08 18.49 -26.13
N ALA A 235 28.15 17.36 -25.44
CA ALA A 235 28.07 16.03 -26.01
C ALA A 235 26.73 15.40 -25.64
N SER A 236 26.28 14.43 -26.44
CA SER A 236 25.09 13.64 -26.19
C SER A 236 25.41 12.15 -26.17
N ALA A 237 24.63 11.39 -25.41
CA ALA A 237 24.60 9.93 -25.47
C ALA A 237 23.14 9.47 -25.32
N VAL A 238 22.84 8.24 -25.71
CA VAL A 238 21.48 7.68 -25.58
C VAL A 238 21.53 6.36 -24.84
N ILE A 239 20.67 6.24 -23.84
CA ILE A 239 20.34 4.99 -23.18
C ILE A 239 19.08 4.43 -23.86
N GLY A 240 19.15 3.24 -24.44
CA GLY A 240 18.03 2.59 -25.12
C GLY A 240 17.66 1.23 -24.53
N TRP A 241 16.37 0.95 -24.40
CA TRP A 241 15.86 -0.33 -23.92
C TRP A 241 14.50 -0.68 -24.55
N ASP A 242 14.09 -1.94 -24.37
CA ASP A 242 12.76 -2.42 -24.79
C ASP A 242 11.76 -2.22 -23.66
N ALA A 243 10.54 -1.79 -23.99
CA ALA A 243 9.49 -1.58 -23.01
C ALA A 243 9.12 -2.86 -22.26
N ASN A 244 9.13 -2.83 -20.93
CA ASN A 244 8.72 -3.95 -20.10
C ASN A 244 7.39 -3.69 -19.38
N SER A 245 6.70 -4.76 -19.01
CA SER A 245 5.60 -4.66 -18.05
C SER A 245 6.18 -4.65 -16.64
N VAL A 246 5.97 -3.55 -15.91
CA VAL A 246 6.44 -3.42 -14.53
C VAL A 246 5.50 -4.08 -13.51
N HIS A 247 4.34 -4.60 -13.92
CA HIS A 247 3.28 -5.01 -13.01
C HIS A 247 3.76 -6.05 -11.97
N GLY A 248 3.83 -5.63 -10.71
CA GLY A 248 4.30 -6.46 -9.58
C GLY A 248 5.78 -6.83 -9.64
N GLN A 249 6.59 -6.14 -10.45
CA GLN A 249 8.04 -6.33 -10.59
C GLN A 249 8.80 -5.22 -9.86
N LEU A 250 10.06 -5.51 -9.50
CA LEU A 250 11.03 -4.44 -9.21
C LEU A 250 11.31 -3.68 -10.51
N ALA A 251 11.26 -2.36 -10.44
CA ALA A 251 11.42 -1.49 -11.60
C ALA A 251 12.34 -0.32 -11.26
N ALA A 252 13.04 0.21 -12.26
CA ALA A 252 13.92 1.36 -12.07
C ALA A 252 13.11 2.58 -11.64
N ARG A 253 13.45 3.11 -10.46
CA ARG A 253 12.88 4.33 -9.86
C ARG A 253 13.92 5.41 -9.60
N SER A 254 15.19 5.06 -9.65
CA SER A 254 16.28 6.03 -9.79
C SER A 254 17.26 5.64 -10.90
N LEU A 255 17.80 6.66 -11.57
CA LEU A 255 18.85 6.55 -12.57
C LEU A 255 20.10 7.23 -12.03
N TRP A 256 21.23 6.54 -12.08
CA TRP A 256 22.53 7.02 -11.61
C TRP A 256 23.47 7.11 -12.80
N ILE A 257 24.11 8.27 -13.01
CA ILE A 257 24.96 8.52 -14.19
C ILE A 257 26.24 9.24 -13.77
N ALA A 258 27.37 8.76 -14.27
CA ALA A 258 28.65 9.47 -14.27
C ALA A 258 29.11 9.73 -15.71
N VAL A 259 29.97 10.74 -15.89
CA VAL A 259 30.54 11.09 -17.21
C VAL A 259 31.34 9.91 -17.75
N LEU A 260 32.18 9.31 -16.89
CA LEU A 260 33.02 8.16 -17.17
C LEU A 260 33.05 7.20 -15.96
N PRO A 261 33.38 5.91 -16.16
CA PRO A 261 33.63 4.98 -15.06
C PRO A 261 34.74 5.47 -14.13
N GLY A 262 34.55 5.32 -12.82
CA GLY A 262 35.48 5.80 -11.80
C GLY A 262 35.15 7.19 -11.24
N GLU A 263 34.17 7.88 -11.82
CA GLU A 263 33.64 9.12 -11.27
C GLU A 263 32.42 8.90 -10.38
N GLU A 264 32.09 9.91 -9.57
CA GLU A 264 30.88 9.93 -8.76
C GLU A 264 29.65 10.11 -9.65
N ARG A 265 28.69 9.19 -9.50
CA ARG A 265 27.41 9.22 -10.18
C ARG A 265 26.49 10.25 -9.53
N LEU A 266 25.84 11.04 -10.38
CA LEU A 266 24.68 11.85 -10.03
C LEU A 266 23.43 10.97 -10.10
N SER A 267 22.41 11.29 -9.29
CA SER A 267 21.16 10.51 -9.23
C SER A 267 19.95 11.36 -9.64
N TRP A 268 19.03 10.74 -10.37
CA TRP A 268 17.72 11.29 -10.73
C TRP A 268 16.62 10.34 -10.28
N GLU A 269 15.61 10.89 -9.62
CA GLU A 269 14.35 10.19 -9.38
C GLU A 269 13.57 10.14 -10.69
N ILE A 270 13.34 8.94 -11.22
CA ILE A 270 12.72 8.73 -12.53
C ILE A 270 12.01 7.38 -12.59
N SER A 271 10.80 7.38 -13.12
CA SER A 271 10.04 6.15 -13.35
C SER A 271 10.35 5.59 -14.73
N LEU A 272 11.02 4.44 -14.79
CA LEU A 272 11.35 3.75 -16.04
C LEU A 272 10.75 2.34 -16.04
N ASP A 273 10.34 1.87 -17.22
CA ASP A 273 9.87 0.50 -17.45
C ASP A 273 11.03 -0.48 -17.70
N ILE A 274 12.11 -0.31 -16.94
CA ILE A 274 13.27 -1.22 -16.87
C ILE A 274 13.06 -2.09 -15.63
N ILE A 275 13.06 -3.41 -15.82
CA ILE A 275 12.86 -4.41 -14.76
C ILE A 275 14.15 -5.21 -14.53
N SER A 276 14.20 -5.96 -13.43
CA SER A 276 15.30 -6.91 -13.20
C SER A 276 15.42 -7.92 -14.35
N GLY A 277 16.65 -8.17 -14.80
CA GLY A 277 17.00 -8.98 -15.95
C GLY A 277 16.89 -8.28 -17.31
N ALA A 278 16.46 -7.01 -17.36
CA ALA A 278 16.39 -6.25 -18.61
C ALA A 278 17.81 -5.90 -19.11
N THR A 279 17.93 -5.76 -20.44
CA THR A 279 19.13 -5.24 -21.08
C THR A 279 18.91 -3.80 -21.50
N VAL A 280 19.87 -2.95 -21.17
CA VAL A 280 19.93 -1.55 -21.55
C VAL A 280 21.18 -1.32 -22.37
N ARG A 281 21.06 -0.58 -23.47
CA ARG A 281 22.18 -0.22 -24.34
C ARG A 281 22.52 1.24 -24.21
N VAL A 282 23.80 1.55 -24.15
CA VAL A 282 24.31 2.91 -24.00
C VAL A 282 25.24 3.22 -25.17
N THR A 283 24.98 4.31 -25.88
CA THR A 283 25.89 4.78 -26.94
C THR A 283 27.09 5.50 -26.34
N ALA A 284 28.19 5.60 -27.09
CA ALA A 284 29.29 6.47 -26.71
C ALA A 284 28.82 7.94 -26.70
N TRP A 285 29.57 8.78 -25.98
CA TRP A 285 29.45 10.22 -26.13
C TRP A 285 29.73 10.62 -27.58
N GLN A 286 28.91 11.53 -28.11
CA GLN A 286 29.05 12.11 -29.44
C GLN A 286 28.81 13.62 -29.38
N ALA A 287 29.42 14.39 -30.28
CA ALA A 287 29.16 15.82 -30.36
C ALA A 287 27.65 16.08 -30.53
N ALA A 288 27.08 16.99 -29.74
CA ALA A 288 25.66 17.29 -29.84
C ALA A 288 25.37 17.92 -31.21
N VAL A 289 24.43 17.35 -31.96
CA VAL A 289 23.96 17.96 -33.21
C VAL A 289 23.02 19.10 -32.83
N LEU A 290 23.45 20.35 -33.06
CA LEU A 290 22.58 21.51 -32.89
C LEU A 290 21.33 21.33 -33.78
N PRO A 291 20.11 21.55 -33.27
CA PRO A 291 18.92 21.55 -34.11
C PRO A 291 19.00 22.74 -35.08
N GLY A 292 19.39 22.47 -36.32
CA GLY A 292 19.38 23.41 -37.44
C GLY A 292 20.76 23.82 -37.95
N SER A 293 21.30 23.02 -38.88
CA SER A 293 22.22 23.46 -39.93
C SER A 293 21.77 22.91 -41.27
#